data_AF-A0A6I4LYM2-F1
#
_entry.id   AF-A0A6I4LYM2-F1
#
_cell.length_a   1.000
_cell.length_b   1.000
_cell.length_c   1.000
_cell.angle_alpha   90.00
_cell.angle_beta   90.00
_cell.angle_gamma   90.00
#
_symmetry.space_group_name_H-M   'P 1'
#
loop_
_entity.id
_entity.type
_entity.pdbx_description
1 polymer ?
#
loop_
_entity_poly.entity_id
_entity_poly.type
_entity_poly.pdbx_seq_one_letter_code
_entity_poly.pdbx_strand_id
1 'polypeptide(L)' 'MPKMVKKSDLPSKICMACEKPFTWRKKWAKDWDNVLYCSDRCRRSR' A
#
# COMPACT_ATOMS: atom_id res chain seq x y z
N MET A 1 20.62 0.36 20.15
CA MET A 1 19.22 0.82 20.36
C MET A 1 18.40 0.36 19.17
N PRO A 2 17.44 -0.58 19.33
CA PRO A 2 16.68 -1.06 18.18
C PRO A 2 15.78 0.08 17.69
N LYS A 3 16.03 0.55 16.46
CA LYS A 3 15.19 1.52 15.76
C LYS A 3 13.79 0.91 15.62
N MET A 4 12.88 1.31 16.51
CA MET A 4 11.45 1.06 16.35
C MET A 4 11.00 1.84 15.11
N VAL A 5 10.99 1.18 13.95
CA VAL A 5 10.34 1.71 12.76
C VAL A 5 8.85 1.76 13.09
N LYS A 6 8.32 2.97 13.31
CA LYS A 6 6.89 3.14 13.57
C LYS A 6 6.17 2.80 12.27
N LYS A 7 5.02 2.13 12.35
CA LYS A 7 4.19 1.82 11.18
C LYS A 7 3.79 3.07 10.37
N SER A 8 3.92 4.24 10.97
CA SER A 8 3.74 5.56 10.35
C SER A 8 4.78 5.92 9.28
N ASP A 9 5.99 5.34 9.35
CA ASP A 9 7.05 5.57 8.35
C ASP A 9 6.90 4.68 7.10
N LEU A 10 5.88 3.82 7.09
CA LEU A 10 5.61 2.99 5.92
C LEU A 10 5.04 3.86 4.80
N PRO A 11 5.54 3.71 3.55
CA PRO A 11 5.02 4.46 2.43
C PRO A 11 3.52 4.18 2.29
N SER A 12 2.75 5.25 2.15
CA SER A 12 1.32 5.19 1.88
C SER A 12 1.07 5.66 0.45
N LYS A 13 0.17 4.97 -0.25
CA LYS A 13 -0.25 5.27 -1.62
C LYS A 13 -1.76 5.51 -1.64
N ILE A 14 -2.25 6.20 -2.68
CA ILE A 14 -3.68 6.42 -2.91
C ILE A 14 -4.19 5.33 -3.86
N CYS A 15 -5.32 4.73 -3.54
CA CYS A 15 -5.95 3.74 -4.42
C CYS A 15 -6.61 4.43 -5.62
N MET A 16 -6.23 4.06 -6.85
CA MET A 16 -6.81 4.64 -8.08
C MET A 16 -8.30 4.30 -8.30
N ALA A 17 -8.87 3.33 -7.59
CA ALA A 17 -10.28 2.92 -7.79
C ALA A 17 -11.23 3.44 -6.70
N CYS A 18 -10.73 3.68 -5.48
CA CYS A 18 -11.57 4.13 -4.37
C CYS A 18 -11.03 5.38 -3.66
N GLU A 19 -9.90 5.92 -4.15
CA GLU A 19 -9.25 7.15 -3.69
C GLU A 19 -8.88 7.18 -2.20
N LYS A 20 -8.96 6.02 -1.53
CA LYS A 20 -8.59 5.88 -0.13
C LYS A 20 -7.07 5.68 -0.01
N PRO A 21 -6.42 6.34 0.97
CA PRO A 21 -5.02 6.08 1.28
C PRO A 21 -4.87 4.67 1.85
N PHE A 22 -3.82 3.97 1.44
CA PHE A 22 -3.49 2.65 1.95
C PHE A 22 -1.98 2.53 2.20
N THR A 23 -1.63 1.91 3.32
CA THR A 23 -0.24 1.75 3.75
C THR A 23 0.39 0.51 3.14
N TRP A 24 1.70 0.57 2.88
CA TRP A 24 2.51 -0.58 2.48
C TRP A 24 2.23 -1.83 3.33
N ARG A 25 2.17 -2.97 2.67
CA ARG A 25 1.97 -4.30 3.28
C ARG A 25 3.08 -5.21 2.81
N LYS A 26 3.53 -6.14 3.67
CA LYS A 26 4.56 -7.14 3.34
C LYS A 26 4.29 -7.90 2.04
N LYS A 27 3.02 -8.16 1.70
CA LYS A 27 2.63 -8.83 0.45
C LYS A 27 3.03 -8.06 -0.83
N TRP A 28 3.29 -6.77 -0.70
CA TRP A 28 3.70 -5.89 -1.79
C TRP A 28 5.19 -5.61 -1.79
N ALA A 29 6.00 -6.29 -0.97
CA ALA A 29 7.43 -6.03 -0.89
C ALA A 29 8.16 -6.12 -2.25
N LYS A 30 7.67 -6.96 -3.18
CA LYS A 30 8.26 -7.15 -4.51
C LYS A 30 7.74 -6.16 -5.56
N ASP A 31 6.48 -5.77 -5.47
CA ASP A 31 5.77 -5.06 -6.54
C ASP A 31 5.17 -3.71 -6.09
N TRP A 32 5.58 -3.19 -4.92
CA TRP A 32 4.98 -1.99 -4.33
C TRP A 32 4.92 -0.82 -5.30
N ASP A 33 5.92 -0.66 -6.17
CA ASP A 33 5.95 0.39 -7.17
C ASP A 33 4.75 0.31 -8.14
N ASN A 34 4.42 -0.90 -8.59
CA ASN A 34 3.28 -1.21 -9.47
C ASN A 34 1.93 -1.28 -8.75
N VAL A 35 1.90 -1.28 -7.41
CA VAL A 35 0.66 -1.38 -6.64
C VAL A 35 -0.06 -0.02 -6.60
N LEU A 36 -1.11 0.09 -7.40
CA LEU A 36 -1.99 1.27 -7.50
C LEU A 36 -3.33 1.11 -6.78
N TYR A 37 -3.62 -0.09 -6.26
CA TYR A 37 -4.93 -0.43 -5.68
C TYR A 37 -4.79 -1.01 -4.27
N CYS A 38 -5.68 -0.62 -3.36
CA CYS A 38 -5.67 -1.09 -1.97
C CYS A 38 -6.05 -2.57 -1.82
N SER A 39 -6.75 -3.14 -2.81
CA SER A 39 -7.25 -4.51 -2.79
C SER A 39 -7.40 -5.07 -4.21
N ASP A 40 -7.43 -6.41 -4.31
CA ASP A 40 -7.67 -7.09 -5.59
C ASP A 40 -9.08 -6.79 -6.14
N ARG A 41 -10.06 -6.55 -5.25
CA ARG A 41 -11.39 -6.07 -5.62
C ARG A 41 -11.34 -4.74 -6.39
N CYS A 42 -10.60 -3.77 -5.86
CA CYS A 42 -10.39 -2.47 -6.52
C CYS A 42 -9.61 -2.59 -7.83
N ARG A 43 -8.70 -3.57 -7.93
CA ARG A 43 -7.99 -3.88 -9.18
C ARG A 43 -8.94 -4.45 -10.25
N ARG A 44 -9.87 -5.33 -9.85
CA ARG A 44 -10.84 -5.97 -10.76
C ARG A 44 -12.04 -5.10 -11.12
N SER A 45 -12.32 -4.03 -10.36
CA SER A 45 -13.49 -3.17 -10.58
C SER A 45 -13.22 -1.97 -11.50
N ARG A 46 -12.04 -1.88 -12.09
CA ARG A 46 -11.68 -0.84 -13.06
C ARG A 46 -11.76 -1.40 -14.48
#